data_AF-A0A8J8EF69-F1
#
_entry.id   AF-A0A8J8EF69-F1
#
_cell.length_a   1.000
_cell.length_b   1.000
_cell.length_c   1.000
_cell.angle_alpha   90.00
_cell.angle_beta   90.00
_cell.angle_gamma   90.00
#
_symmetry.space_group_name_H-M   'P 1'
#
loop_
_entity.id
_entity.type
_entity.pdbx_description
1 polymer ?
#
loop_
_entity_poly.entity_id
_entity_poly.type
_entity_poly.pdbx_seq_one_letter_code
_entity_poly.pdbx_strand_id
1 'polypeptide(L)' 'MLARVDSRGRLYLPKELRENLPREVYLVRVDDGILIVPKPDDPVKELEELGKGLPDVPIEELRREILKEAERLAGG' A
#
# COMPACT_ATOMS: atom_id res chain seq x y z
N MET A 1 -2.58 17.46 -8.91
CA MET A 1 -1.64 18.49 -8.42
C MET A 1 -0.36 18.37 -9.24
N LEU A 2 0.15 19.46 -9.81
CA LEU A 2 1.40 19.44 -10.57
C LEU A 2 2.57 19.70 -9.61
N ALA A 3 3.50 18.77 -9.49
CA ALA A 3 4.74 18.95 -8.73
C ALA A 3 5.94 18.88 -9.70
N ARG A 4 6.96 19.72 -9.46
CA ARG A 4 8.17 19.76 -10.28
C ARG A 4 9.28 18.95 -9.61
N VAL A 5 10.01 18.22 -10.43
CA VAL A 5 11.24 17.56 -10.04
C VAL A 5 12.39 18.53 -10.32
N ASP A 6 13.27 18.73 -9.34
CA ASP A 6 14.41 19.62 -9.51
C ASP A 6 15.54 18.96 -10.33
N SER A 7 16.61 19.71 -10.60
CA SER A 7 17.77 19.22 -11.37
C SER A 7 18.52 18.05 -10.73
N ARG A 8 18.24 17.73 -9.47
CA ARG A 8 18.83 16.59 -8.74
C ARG A 8 17.86 15.42 -8.61
N GLY A 9 16.70 15.46 -9.28
CA GLY A 9 15.71 14.39 -9.22
C GLY A 9 14.84 14.43 -7.96
N ARG A 10 14.86 15.51 -7.16
CA ARG A 10 14.06 15.60 -5.93
C ARG A 10 12.66 16.10 -6.23
N LEU A 11 11.67 15.40 -5.68
CA LEU A 11 10.28 15.82 -5.71
C LEU A 11 9.93 16.53 -4.40
N TYR A 12 9.48 17.79 -4.48
CA TYR A 12 8.98 18.49 -3.30
C TYR A 12 7.53 18.09 -3.02
N LEU A 13 7.28 17.58 -1.82
CA LEU A 13 5.93 17.25 -1.35
C LEU A 13 5.31 18.47 -0.62
N PRO A 14 4.15 18.97 -1.08
CA PRO A 14 3.41 20.04 -0.40
C PRO A 14 3.04 19.67 1.04
N LYS A 15 2.82 20.69 1.88
CA LYS A 15 2.61 20.53 3.32
C LYS A 15 1.50 19.52 3.64
N GLU A 16 0.38 19.60 2.94
CA GLU A 16 -0.79 18.71 3.11
C GLU A 16 -0.44 17.23 2.92
N LEU A 17 0.47 16.91 1.99
CA LEU A 17 0.94 15.54 1.79
C LEU A 17 1.96 15.13 2.85
N ARG A 18 2.81 16.07 3.32
CA ARG A 18 3.84 15.78 4.34
C ARG A 18 3.26 15.51 5.72
N GLU A 19 2.13 16.12 6.07
CA GLU A 19 1.52 15.94 7.40
C GLU A 19 1.11 14.49 7.69
N ASN A 20 0.82 13.72 6.64
CA ASN A 20 0.38 12.32 6.74
C ASN A 20 1.49 11.32 6.39
N LEU A 21 2.72 11.78 6.13
CA LEU A 21 3.83 10.92 5.74
C LEU A 21 4.86 10.79 6.88
N PRO A 22 5.31 9.56 7.18
CA PRO A 22 6.45 9.36 8.05
C PRO A 22 7.74 9.89 7.40
N ARG A 23 8.82 9.94 8.17
CA ARG A 23 10.12 10.44 7.69
C ARG A 23 10.74 9.58 6.59
N GLU A 24 10.38 8.31 6.55
CA GLU A 24 10.85 7.33 5.57
C GLU A 24 9.67 6.77 4.78
N VAL A 25 9.88 6.56 3.48
CA VAL A 25 8.87 6.02 2.57
C VAL A 25 9.52 5.00 1.64
N TYR A 26 8.74 4.05 1.17
CA TYR A 26 9.11 3.19 0.07
C TYR A 26 8.72 3.83 -1.26
N LEU A 27 9.63 3.77 -2.24
CA LEU A 27 9.34 4.11 -3.63
C LEU A 27 9.20 2.82 -4.43
N VAL A 28 7.99 2.51 -4.87
CA VAL A 28 7.69 1.29 -5.61
C VAL A 28 7.40 1.65 -7.06
N ARG A 29 8.08 1.00 -8.01
CA ARG A 29 7.77 1.15 -9.43
C ARG A 29 6.55 0.30 -9.78
N VAL A 30 5.61 0.90 -10.49
CA VAL A 30 4.43 0.25 -11.09
C VAL A 30 4.40 0.58 -12.57
N ASP A 31 3.51 -0.05 -13.34
CA ASP A 31 3.48 0.10 -14.81
C ASP A 31 3.35 1.57 -15.26
N ASP A 32 2.48 2.33 -14.58
CA ASP A 32 2.19 3.73 -14.92
C ASP A 32 3.00 4.75 -14.10
N GLY A 33 4.01 4.32 -13.32
CA GLY A 33 4.87 5.25 -12.60
C GLY A 33 5.45 4.76 -11.28
N ILE A 34 5.37 5.61 -10.25
CA ILE A 34 5.88 5.31 -8.91
C ILE A 34 4.80 5.53 -7.86
N LEU A 35 4.75 4.62 -6.88
CA LEU A 35 3.97 4.78 -5.66
C LEU A 35 4.89 5.17 -4.51
N ILE A 36 4.47 6.15 -3.73
CA ILE A 36 5.11 6.55 -2.48
C ILE A 36 4.30 5.93 -1.34
N VAL A 37 4.87 4.94 -0.67
CA VAL A 37 4.20 4.20 0.40
C VAL A 37 4.85 4.58 1.75
N PRO A 38 4.08 5.02 2.75
CA PRO A 38 4.58 5.22 4.10
C PRO A 38 5.35 3.99 4.60
N LYS A 39 6.57 4.17 5.12
CA LYS A 39 7.22 3.08 5.84
C LYS A 39 6.64 3.00 7.25
N PRO A 40 6.10 1.85 7.67
CA PRO A 40 5.61 1.68 9.02
C PRO A 40 6.77 1.64 10.01
N ASP A 41 6.57 2.19 11.20
CA ASP A 41 7.57 2.18 12.27
C ASP A 41 7.87 0.75 12.75
N ASP A 42 6.82 -0.09 12.81
CA ASP A 42 6.89 -1.52 13.12
C ASP A 42 6.02 -2.30 12.12
N PRO A 43 6.61 -2.83 11.03
CA PRO A 43 5.87 -3.55 10.00
C PRO A 43 5.14 -4.80 10.52
N VAL A 44 5.69 -5.46 11.55
CA VAL A 44 5.12 -6.71 12.08
C VAL A 44 3.89 -6.38 12.90
N LYS A 45 4.00 -5.40 13.80
CA LYS A 45 2.87 -4.96 14.60
C LYS A 45 1.71 -4.44 13.75
N GLU A 46 2.02 -3.66 12.71
CA GLU A 46 0.97 -3.18 11.81
C GLU A 46 0.28 -4.32 11.05
N LEU A 47 1.05 -5.32 10.60
CA LEU A 47 0.49 -6.52 10.00
C LEU A 47 -0.39 -7.31 10.97
N GLU A 48 0.01 -7.44 12.24
CA GLU A 48 -0.80 -8.07 13.28
C GLU A 48 -2.12 -7.32 13.53
N GLU A 49 -2.09 -5.99 13.62
CA GLU A 49 -3.30 -5.17 13.80
C GLU A 49 -4.24 -5.30 12.60
N LEU A 50 -3.73 -5.29 11.36
CA LEU A 50 -4.51 -5.57 10.16
C LEU A 50 -5.14 -6.97 10.21
N GLY A 51 -4.38 -7.95 10.70
CA GLY A 51 -4.83 -9.33 10.86
C GLY A 51 -6.01 -9.49 11.82
N LYS A 52 -6.13 -8.64 12.85
CA LYS A 52 -7.27 -8.68 13.79
C LYS A 52 -8.62 -8.40 13.14
N GLY A 53 -8.64 -7.76 11.98
CA GLY A 53 -9.86 -7.50 11.21
C GLY A 53 -10.32 -8.70 10.36
N LEU A 54 -9.52 -9.76 10.27
CA LEU A 54 -9.87 -10.94 9.48
C LEU A 54 -10.88 -11.83 10.23
N PRO A 55 -11.77 -12.52 9.49
CA PRO A 55 -12.70 -13.45 10.10
C PRO A 55 -11.95 -14.66 10.70
N ASP A 56 -12.47 -15.19 11.79
CA ASP A 56 -11.93 -16.37 12.47
C ASP A 56 -12.35 -17.65 11.74
N VAL A 57 -11.75 -17.88 10.57
CA VAL A 57 -11.95 -19.08 9.75
C VAL A 57 -10.60 -19.68 9.34
N PRO A 58 -10.54 -20.98 9.02
CA PRO A 58 -9.31 -21.62 8.57
C PRO A 58 -8.72 -20.92 7.34
N ILE A 59 -7.39 -20.86 7.25
CA ILE A 59 -6.68 -20.19 6.15
C ILE A 59 -7.04 -20.78 4.77
N GLU A 60 -7.38 -22.06 4.73
CA GLU A 60 -7.84 -22.78 3.54
C GLU A 60 -9.18 -22.26 3.03
N GLU A 61 -10.07 -21.86 3.93
CA GLU A 61 -11.36 -21.27 3.59
C GLU A 61 -11.19 -19.84 3.08
N LEU A 62 -10.37 -19.03 3.76
CA LEU A 62 -9.96 -17.70 3.27
C LEU A 62 -9.38 -17.77 1.85
N ARG A 63 -8.46 -18.71 1.59
CA ARG A 63 -7.86 -18.91 0.28
C ARG A 63 -8.89 -19.27 -0.80
N ARG A 64 -9.86 -20.12 -0.48
CA ARG A 64 -10.94 -20.49 -1.41
C ARG A 64 -11.80 -19.28 -1.75
N GLU A 65 -12.18 -18.48 -0.76
CA GLU A 65 -12.99 -17.28 -0.97
C GLU A 65 -12.24 -16.21 -1.80
N ILE A 66 -10.95 -15.98 -1.52
CA ILE A 66 -10.10 -15.08 -2.32
C ILE A 66 -10.05 -15.51 -3.79
N LEU A 67 -9.89 -16.81 -4.06
CA LEU A 67 -9.84 -17.35 -5.42
C LEU A 67 -11.18 -17.20 -6.14
N LYS A 68 -12.31 -17.54 -5.50
CA LYS A 68 -13.65 -17.36 -6.08
C LYS A 68 -13.90 -15.90 -6.44
N GLU A 69 -13.51 -14.97 -5.56
CA GLU A 69 -13.68 -13.54 -5.81
C GLU A 69 -12.81 -13.06 -6.99
N ALA A 70 -11.57 -13.54 -7.07
CA ALA A 70 -10.70 -13.23 -8.21
C ALA A 70 -11.28 -13.76 -9.54
N GLU A 71 -11.84 -14.96 -9.57
CA GLU A 71 -12.53 -15.54 -10.73
C GLU A 71 -13.73 -14.68 -11.15
N ARG A 72 -14.55 -14.25 -10.17
CA ARG A 72 -15.71 -13.38 -10.40
C ARG A 72 -15.29 -12.03 -11.00
N LEU A 73 -14.21 -11.43 -10.49
CA LEU A 73 -13.67 -10.15 -10.99
C LEU A 73 -13.04 -10.28 -12.38
N ALA A 74 -12.47 -11.45 -12.69
CA ALA A 74 -11.93 -11.76 -14.02
C ALA A 74 -13.02 -11.99 -15.09
N GLY A 75 -14.30 -11.95 -14.72
CA GLY A 75 -15.43 -12.08 -15.63
C GLY A 75 -15.77 -13.53 -16.01
N GLY A 76 -15.50 -14.48 -15.11
CA GLY A 76 -15.98 -15.86 -15.22
C GLY A 76 -17.49 -16.00 -15.12
#